data_AF-A0A4Q3CBY7-F1
#
_entry.id   AF-A0A4Q3CBY7-F1
#
_cell.length_a   1.000
_cell.length_b   1.000
_cell.length_c   1.000
_cell.angle_alpha   90.00
_cell.angle_beta   90.00
_cell.angle_gamma   90.00
#
_symmetry.space_group_name_H-M   'P 1'
#
loop_
_entity.id
_entity.type
_entity.pdbx_description
1 polymer ?
#
loop_
_entity_poly.entity_id
_entity_poly.type
_entity_poly.pdbx_seq_one_letter_code
_entity_poly.pdbx_strand_id
1 'polypeptide(L)'
;MEVYYLDFVYAPFINGNDISGIIVVAIDVTEQVLSRRKIEDAEERARLAMDAVEMGTYDLDYVTDELIISPRYNTIFGFSQKGERSDYVSVIHPDDQKLRLLAHEQSLVDGHLKYIARIIRDDKSIRWIRVEGRVYFDELKKPLRLLGTVIDITEAKNAEEEMLEINQRLEIALEAGNLGSYELNIETGGITCNDQFREDFGIGPDDELTFTTLINTVAPAYRDRVRTAVALAIRNHSSYNEEFQVIWGNDTERWIRASGKVRYDDDTHTPIIIGVTFDITDHKNLQQQKDDFISIASHELKTPVTSIKAYTQVLERMLQAKGDTKEAGMISKMDAQVNRLTGLIGDLLDVTKINAGKLQFNDMEFAFNELVDEVVEDLQRTTHKHTLVNKFNYTGMVYADRDRIAQVLTNLITNAIKYSPQPG
;
A
#
# COMPACT_ATOMS: atom_id res chain seq x y z
N MET A 1 61.10 -19.20 10.29
CA MET A 1 61.43 -20.51 10.87
C MET A 1 60.75 -21.55 10.02
N GLU A 2 61.51 -22.43 9.37
CA GLU A 2 60.94 -23.58 8.67
C GLU A 2 60.65 -24.68 9.69
N VAL A 3 59.43 -25.23 9.64
CA VAL A 3 58.96 -26.27 10.55
C VAL A 3 59.17 -27.61 9.87
N TYR A 4 60.00 -28.45 10.47
CA TYR A 4 60.25 -29.81 10.01
C TYR A 4 59.56 -30.82 10.94
N TYR A 5 58.97 -31.86 10.36
CA TYR A 5 58.41 -33.00 11.07
C TYR A 5 59.32 -34.21 10.86
N LEU A 6 59.82 -34.77 11.96
CA LEU A 6 60.77 -35.89 11.94
C LEU A 6 60.18 -37.07 12.72
N ASP A 7 60.15 -38.25 12.09
CA ASP A 7 59.87 -39.50 12.77
C ASP A 7 61.19 -40.14 13.21
N PHE A 8 61.26 -40.54 14.48
CA PHE A 8 62.46 -41.18 15.05
C PHE A 8 62.19 -42.65 15.32
N VAL A 9 62.99 -43.52 14.69
CA VAL A 9 62.99 -44.96 14.94
C VAL A 9 64.25 -45.31 15.74
N TYR A 10 64.05 -45.93 16.90
CA TYR A 10 65.12 -46.35 17.79
C TYR A 10 65.27 -47.88 17.73
N ALA A 11 66.47 -48.35 17.46
CA ALA A 11 66.79 -49.78 17.45
C ALA A 11 68.02 -50.06 18.33
N PRO A 12 68.00 -51.09 19.19
CA PRO A 12 69.17 -51.45 19.98
C PRO A 12 70.26 -52.02 19.08
N PHE A 13 71.48 -51.53 19.23
CA PHE A 13 72.67 -52.10 18.59
C PHE A 13 73.28 -53.17 19.49
N ILE A 14 73.17 -54.42 19.06
CA ILE A 14 73.56 -55.60 19.85
C ILE A 14 74.91 -56.10 19.35
N ASN A 15 75.85 -56.31 20.28
CA ASN A 15 77.16 -56.91 19.99
C ASN A 15 77.39 -58.08 20.95
N GLY A 16 77.26 -59.32 20.44
CA GLY A 16 77.19 -60.52 21.29
C GLY A 16 75.83 -60.67 21.98
N ASN A 17 75.81 -60.92 23.30
CA ASN A 17 74.58 -61.05 24.10
C ASN A 17 74.17 -59.74 24.82
N ASP A 18 74.94 -58.66 24.69
CA ASP A 18 74.70 -57.39 25.39
C ASP A 18 74.39 -56.25 24.39
N ILE A 19 73.44 -55.39 24.78
CA ILE A 19 73.11 -54.17 24.03
C ILE A 19 74.22 -53.14 24.26
N SER A 20 74.94 -52.80 23.20
CA SER A 20 76.11 -51.92 23.25
C SER A 20 75.83 -50.48 22.82
N GLY A 21 74.63 -50.19 22.28
CA GLY A 21 74.23 -48.84 21.90
C GLY A 21 72.80 -48.76 21.37
N ILE A 22 72.38 -47.57 20.95
CA ILE A 22 71.09 -47.32 20.29
C ILE A 22 71.40 -46.67 18.94
N ILE A 23 70.88 -47.26 17.87
CA ILE A 23 70.82 -46.64 16.55
C ILE A 23 69.53 -45.82 16.50
N VAL A 24 69.68 -44.56 16.13
CA VAL A 24 68.55 -43.66 15.89
C VAL A 24 68.52 -43.33 14.41
N VAL A 25 67.39 -43.60 13.76
CA VAL A 25 67.12 -43.15 12.39
C VAL A 25 66.08 -42.05 12.48
N ALA A 26 66.42 -40.86 11.98
CA ALA A 26 65.48 -39.76 11.80
C ALA A 26 65.03 -39.72 10.35
N ILE A 27 63.72 -39.85 10.12
CA ILE A 27 63.10 -39.78 8.80
C ILE A 27 62.38 -38.44 8.70
N ASP A 28 62.73 -37.63 7.70
CA ASP A 28 61.98 -36.41 7.41
C ASP A 28 60.63 -36.77 6.78
N VAL A 29 59.56 -36.46 7.50
CA VAL A 29 58.16 -36.69 7.10
C VAL A 29 57.42 -35.38 6.87
N THR A 30 58.14 -34.26 6.74
CA THR A 30 57.57 -32.92 6.59
C THR A 30 56.60 -32.83 5.42
N GLU A 31 56.98 -33.33 4.24
CA GLU A 31 56.12 -33.30 3.05
C GLU A 31 54.82 -34.12 3.23
N GLN A 32 54.92 -35.27 3.88
CA GLN A 32 53.78 -36.14 4.16
C GLN A 32 52.80 -35.50 5.14
N VAL A 33 53.32 -34.90 6.22
CA VAL A 33 52.50 -34.20 7.22
C VAL A 33 51.83 -32.96 6.61
N LEU A 34 52.56 -32.16 5.82
CA LEU A 34 52.01 -30.99 5.15
C LEU A 34 50.95 -31.36 4.11
N SER A 35 51.14 -32.43 3.35
CA SER A 35 50.15 -32.92 2.38
C SER A 35 48.89 -33.43 3.08
N ARG A 36 49.04 -34.18 4.17
CA ARG A 36 47.92 -34.62 4.99
C ARG A 36 47.13 -33.44 5.57
N ARG A 37 47.80 -32.44 6.13
CA ARG A 37 47.14 -31.23 6.66
C ARG A 37 46.41 -30.43 5.59
N LYS A 38 46.96 -30.34 4.37
CA LYS A 38 46.28 -29.68 3.25
C LYS A 38 44.98 -30.40 2.88
N ILE A 39 44.96 -31.73 2.90
CA ILE A 39 43.76 -32.53 2.65
C ILE A 39 42.75 -32.31 3.79
N GLU A 40 43.19 -32.37 5.05
CA GLU A 40 42.32 -32.15 6.22
C GLU A 40 41.68 -30.74 6.20
N ASP A 41 42.45 -29.69 5.89
CA ASP A 41 41.95 -28.31 5.78
C ASP A 41 41.01 -28.13 4.57
N ALA A 42 41.28 -28.76 3.44
CA ALA A 42 40.39 -28.73 2.28
C ALA A 42 39.07 -29.46 2.55
N GLU A 43 39.11 -30.61 3.21
CA GLU A 43 37.94 -31.39 3.61
C GLU A 43 37.08 -30.63 4.62
N GLU A 44 37.71 -30.03 5.63
CA GLU A 44 37.02 -29.22 6.64
C GLU A 44 36.33 -28.00 6.01
N ARG A 45 37.01 -27.28 5.10
CA ARG A 45 36.39 -26.15 4.39
C ARG A 45 35.23 -26.60 3.51
N ALA A 46 35.36 -27.72 2.80
CA ALA A 46 34.28 -28.27 2.00
C ALA A 46 33.07 -28.64 2.87
N ARG A 47 33.30 -29.28 4.02
CA ARG A 47 32.26 -29.62 4.99
C ARG A 47 31.56 -28.37 5.53
N LEU A 48 32.31 -27.36 5.97
CA LEU A 48 31.75 -26.10 6.47
C LEU A 48 30.92 -25.36 5.40
N ALA A 49 31.38 -25.38 4.14
CA ALA A 49 30.62 -24.79 3.03
C ALA A 49 29.30 -25.54 2.79
N MET A 50 29.30 -26.88 2.84
CA MET A 50 28.09 -27.70 2.70
C MET A 50 27.10 -27.50 3.85
N ASP A 51 27.60 -27.41 5.09
CA ASP A 51 26.78 -27.15 6.28
C ASP A 51 26.16 -25.75 6.25
N ALA A 52 26.89 -24.74 5.76
CA ALA A 52 26.42 -23.35 5.69
C ALA A 52 25.21 -23.16 4.75
N VAL A 53 25.11 -23.97 3.69
CA VAL A 53 23.95 -23.99 2.77
C VAL A 53 22.96 -25.11 3.12
N GLU A 54 23.15 -25.76 4.26
CA GLU A 54 22.30 -26.82 4.80
C GLU A 54 22.02 -27.98 3.82
N MET A 55 22.98 -28.29 2.93
CA MET A 55 22.78 -29.28 1.87
C MET A 55 23.04 -30.72 2.36
N GLY A 56 22.25 -31.65 1.85
CA GLY A 56 22.56 -33.08 1.91
C GLY A 56 23.45 -33.47 0.74
N THR A 57 24.38 -34.40 0.95
CA THR A 57 25.17 -35.01 -0.13
C THR A 57 24.84 -36.49 -0.22
N TYR A 58 24.95 -37.04 -1.42
CA TYR A 58 24.79 -38.45 -1.65
C TYR A 58 25.75 -38.92 -2.73
N ASP A 59 26.11 -40.18 -2.62
CA ASP A 59 27.06 -40.85 -3.47
C ASP A 59 26.54 -42.26 -3.71
N LEU A 60 26.16 -42.51 -4.95
CA LEU A 60 25.58 -43.76 -5.39
C LEU A 60 26.58 -44.50 -6.25
N ASP A 61 26.96 -45.70 -5.84
CA ASP A 61 27.71 -46.63 -6.67
C ASP A 61 26.72 -47.47 -7.52
N TYR A 62 26.84 -47.42 -8.84
CA TYR A 62 25.94 -48.15 -9.76
C TYR A 62 26.26 -49.64 -9.88
N VAL A 63 27.44 -50.07 -9.43
CA VAL A 63 27.89 -51.48 -9.50
C VAL A 63 27.44 -52.24 -8.26
N THR A 64 27.58 -51.63 -7.08
CA THR A 64 27.21 -52.23 -5.80
C THR A 64 25.81 -51.84 -5.32
N ASP A 65 25.20 -50.83 -5.95
CA ASP A 65 23.97 -50.15 -5.50
C ASP A 65 24.09 -49.57 -4.08
N GLU A 66 25.33 -49.33 -3.62
CA GLU A 66 25.58 -48.72 -2.32
C GLU A 66 25.36 -47.20 -2.39
N LEU A 67 24.53 -46.70 -1.48
CA LEU A 67 24.25 -45.28 -1.31
C LEU A 67 24.94 -44.77 -0.04
N ILE A 68 25.95 -43.92 -0.19
CA ILE A 68 26.59 -43.18 0.91
C ILE A 68 25.97 -41.80 0.97
N ILE A 69 25.55 -41.34 2.16
CA ILE A 69 24.82 -40.08 2.34
C ILE A 69 25.40 -39.28 3.50
N SER A 70 25.25 -37.95 3.46
CA SER A 70 25.51 -37.12 4.64
C SER A 70 24.37 -37.23 5.66
N PRO A 71 24.61 -36.92 6.95
CA PRO A 71 23.57 -36.86 7.96
C PRO A 71 22.42 -35.92 7.56
N ARG A 72 22.74 -34.78 6.94
CA ARG A 72 21.77 -33.78 6.48
C ARG A 72 20.86 -34.32 5.38
N TYR A 73 21.35 -35.17 4.49
CA TYR A 73 20.53 -35.88 3.50
C TYR A 73 19.39 -36.63 4.22
N ASN A 74 19.72 -37.38 5.27
CA ASN A 74 18.71 -38.11 6.04
C ASN A 74 17.67 -37.19 6.69
N THR A 75 18.13 -36.06 7.26
CA THR A 75 17.26 -35.04 7.86
C THR A 75 16.31 -34.40 6.83
N ILE A 76 16.79 -34.07 5.63
CA ILE A 76 15.97 -33.49 4.56
C ILE A 76 14.84 -34.44 4.15
N PHE A 77 15.14 -35.73 4.06
CA PHE A 77 14.14 -36.75 3.73
C PHE A 77 13.27 -37.17 4.93
N GLY A 78 13.57 -36.70 6.15
CA GLY A 78 12.78 -36.96 7.35
C GLY A 78 13.07 -38.28 8.05
N PHE A 79 14.15 -38.97 7.68
CA PHE A 79 14.51 -40.26 8.25
C PHE A 79 15.40 -40.13 9.49
N SER A 80 15.16 -40.97 10.49
CA SER A 80 15.93 -41.00 11.75
C SER A 80 17.22 -41.86 11.64
N GLN A 81 17.23 -42.84 10.73
CA GLN A 81 18.37 -43.70 10.45
C GLN A 81 18.53 -43.84 8.93
N LYS A 82 19.72 -44.23 8.47
CA LYS A 82 19.99 -44.45 7.05
C LYS A 82 19.10 -45.60 6.55
N GLY A 83 18.16 -45.27 5.67
CA GLY A 83 17.37 -46.25 4.92
C GLY A 83 18.11 -46.79 3.69
N GLU A 84 17.46 -47.73 2.99
CA GLU A 84 17.89 -48.19 1.67
C GLU A 84 17.51 -47.16 0.60
N ARG A 85 18.11 -47.28 -0.59
CA ARG A 85 17.83 -46.38 -1.72
C ARG A 85 16.33 -46.34 -2.08
N SER A 86 15.66 -47.49 -2.00
CA SER A 86 14.22 -47.65 -2.24
C SER A 86 13.37 -46.78 -1.31
N ASP A 87 13.77 -46.64 -0.05
CA ASP A 87 13.06 -45.84 0.95
C ASP A 87 13.02 -44.36 0.54
N TYR A 88 14.15 -43.78 0.14
CA TYR A 88 14.21 -42.38 -0.31
C TYR A 88 13.47 -42.14 -1.62
N VAL A 89 13.40 -43.14 -2.50
CA VAL A 89 12.62 -43.03 -3.74
C VAL A 89 11.12 -43.11 -3.43
N SER A 90 10.71 -43.91 -2.45
CA SER A 90 9.30 -44.11 -2.09
C SER A 90 8.63 -42.86 -1.53
N VAL A 91 9.39 -41.98 -0.87
CA VAL A 91 8.88 -40.73 -0.27
C VAL A 91 8.73 -39.61 -1.29
N ILE A 92 9.22 -39.77 -2.52
CA ILE A 92 9.00 -38.79 -3.58
C ILE A 92 7.53 -38.82 -3.99
N HIS A 93 6.93 -37.64 -4.10
CA HIS A 93 5.53 -37.47 -4.40
C HIS A 93 5.14 -38.23 -5.69
N PRO A 94 4.00 -38.96 -5.72
CA PRO A 94 3.62 -39.80 -6.85
C PRO A 94 3.66 -39.10 -8.22
N ASP A 95 3.17 -37.85 -8.28
CA ASP A 95 3.18 -37.04 -9.52
C ASP A 95 4.60 -36.73 -10.02
N ASP A 96 5.57 -36.65 -9.11
CA ASP A 96 6.93 -36.19 -9.42
C ASP A 96 7.86 -37.37 -9.71
N GLN A 97 7.41 -38.62 -9.51
CA GLN A 97 8.15 -39.85 -9.82
C GLN A 97 8.55 -39.92 -11.29
N LYS A 98 7.62 -39.55 -12.20
CA LYS A 98 7.89 -39.55 -13.64
C LYS A 98 8.96 -38.52 -14.00
N LEU A 99 8.92 -37.34 -13.39
CA LEU A 99 9.88 -36.27 -13.61
C LEU A 99 11.28 -36.69 -13.14
N ARG A 100 11.37 -37.31 -11.96
CA ARG A 100 12.62 -37.90 -11.47
C ARG A 100 13.19 -38.94 -12.43
N LEU A 101 12.36 -39.90 -12.87
CA LEU A 101 12.80 -40.99 -13.75
C LEU A 101 13.41 -40.45 -15.04
N LEU A 102 12.73 -39.49 -15.68
CA LEU A 102 13.23 -38.82 -16.87
C LEU A 102 14.56 -38.09 -16.62
N ALA A 103 14.69 -37.38 -15.50
CA ALA A 103 15.93 -36.70 -15.14
C ALA A 103 17.09 -37.68 -14.91
N HIS A 104 16.82 -38.83 -14.29
CA HIS A 104 17.84 -39.88 -14.13
C HIS A 104 18.22 -40.52 -15.47
N GLU A 105 17.28 -40.81 -16.36
CA GLU A 105 17.56 -41.33 -17.70
C GLU A 105 18.41 -40.35 -18.52
N GLN A 106 18.08 -39.06 -18.49
CA GLN A 106 18.87 -38.01 -19.15
C GLN A 106 20.27 -37.89 -18.56
N SER A 107 20.41 -37.97 -17.23
CA SER A 107 21.71 -37.90 -16.56
C SER A 107 22.68 -39.01 -16.96
N LEU A 108 22.16 -40.17 -17.39
CA LEU A 108 22.97 -41.27 -17.92
C LEU A 108 23.51 -40.99 -19.33
N VAL A 109 23.00 -39.97 -20.01
CA VAL A 109 23.42 -39.56 -21.35
C VAL A 109 24.31 -38.32 -21.29
N ASP A 110 23.89 -37.27 -20.56
CA ASP A 110 24.61 -35.98 -20.50
C ASP A 110 25.57 -35.87 -19.29
N GLY A 111 25.49 -36.81 -18.34
CA GLY A 111 26.31 -36.83 -17.13
C GLY A 111 25.84 -35.90 -16.01
N HIS A 112 24.71 -35.20 -16.18
CA HIS A 112 24.21 -34.19 -15.25
C HIS A 112 22.78 -34.51 -14.80
N LEU A 113 22.62 -34.77 -13.51
CA LEU A 113 21.30 -34.94 -12.90
C LEU A 113 20.82 -33.62 -12.34
N LYS A 114 19.63 -33.17 -12.74
CA LYS A 114 18.98 -32.01 -12.14
C LYS A 114 17.47 -32.16 -12.15
N TYR A 115 16.86 -32.03 -10.98
CA TYR A 115 15.41 -31.95 -10.88
C TYR A 115 14.95 -31.26 -9.59
N ILE A 116 13.72 -30.77 -9.60
CA ILE A 116 12.99 -30.32 -8.42
C ILE A 116 11.81 -31.26 -8.23
N ALA A 117 11.61 -31.77 -7.03
CA ALA A 117 10.52 -32.67 -6.71
C ALA A 117 10.00 -32.43 -5.30
N ARG A 118 8.75 -32.82 -5.06
CA ARG A 118 8.15 -32.89 -3.74
C ARG A 118 8.48 -34.23 -3.09
N ILE A 119 8.73 -34.19 -1.80
CA ILE A 119 8.80 -35.36 -0.92
C ILE A 119 7.72 -35.29 0.13
N ILE A 120 7.20 -36.44 0.54
CA ILE A 120 6.22 -36.60 1.60
C ILE A 120 6.94 -37.29 2.76
N ARG A 121 7.16 -36.56 3.86
CA ARG A 121 7.79 -37.10 5.07
C ARG A 121 6.79 -37.97 5.86
N ASP A 122 7.30 -38.70 6.86
CA ASP A 122 6.49 -39.57 7.74
C ASP A 122 5.36 -38.82 8.46
N ASP A 123 5.59 -37.55 8.81
CA ASP A 123 4.61 -36.64 9.42
C ASP A 123 3.55 -36.12 8.43
N LYS A 124 3.55 -36.61 7.18
CA LYS A 124 2.72 -36.18 6.05
C LYS A 124 2.99 -34.76 5.56
N SER A 125 4.02 -34.09 6.05
CA SER A 125 4.44 -32.80 5.49
C SER A 125 5.02 -32.98 4.09
N ILE A 126 4.67 -32.05 3.20
CA ILE A 126 5.24 -31.96 1.86
C ILE A 126 6.42 -30.98 1.91
N ARG A 127 7.56 -31.39 1.37
CA ARG A 127 8.75 -30.56 1.21
C ARG A 127 9.18 -30.53 -0.23
N TRP A 128 9.69 -29.40 -0.69
CA TRP A 128 10.31 -29.26 -2.00
C TRP A 128 11.80 -29.49 -1.89
N ILE A 129 12.35 -30.38 -2.71
CA ILE A 129 13.78 -30.62 -2.79
C ILE A 129 14.30 -30.29 -4.18
N ARG A 130 15.50 -29.70 -4.24
CA ARG A 130 16.29 -29.57 -5.45
C ARG A 130 17.43 -30.57 -5.38
N VAL A 131 17.49 -31.45 -6.38
CA VAL A 131 18.54 -32.47 -6.51
C VAL A 131 19.41 -32.11 -7.70
N GLU A 132 20.73 -32.04 -7.46
CA GLU A 132 21.73 -31.83 -8.51
C GLU A 132 22.87 -32.82 -8.33
N GLY A 133 23.31 -33.48 -9.40
CA GLY A 133 24.38 -34.47 -9.33
C GLY A 133 25.11 -34.66 -10.65
N ARG A 134 26.23 -35.37 -10.58
CA ARG A 134 27.07 -35.69 -11.72
C ARG A 134 27.34 -37.19 -11.78
N VAL A 135 27.12 -37.77 -12.95
CA VAL A 135 27.39 -39.18 -13.24
C VAL A 135 28.81 -39.31 -13.78
N TYR A 136 29.58 -40.22 -13.18
CA TYR A 136 30.90 -40.64 -13.63
C TYR A 136 30.78 -41.97 -14.35
N PHE A 137 31.42 -42.07 -15.50
CA PHE A 137 31.36 -43.25 -16.37
C PHE A 137 32.71 -43.99 -16.40
N ASP A 138 32.66 -45.29 -16.65
CA ASP A 138 33.84 -46.11 -16.92
C ASP A 138 34.37 -45.92 -18.36
N GLU A 139 35.46 -46.60 -18.70
CA GLU A 139 36.09 -46.55 -20.04
C GLU A 139 35.16 -47.04 -21.16
N LEU A 140 34.11 -47.80 -20.83
CA LEU A 140 33.10 -48.32 -21.75
C LEU A 140 31.82 -47.46 -21.77
N LYS A 141 31.86 -46.25 -21.18
CA LYS A 141 30.73 -45.32 -21.02
C LYS A 141 29.56 -45.88 -20.21
N LYS A 142 29.79 -46.85 -19.32
CA LYS A 142 28.78 -47.30 -18.37
C LYS A 142 28.84 -46.45 -17.10
N PRO A 143 27.69 -46.12 -16.49
CA PRO A 143 27.67 -45.33 -15.26
C PRO A 143 28.33 -46.12 -14.13
N LEU A 144 29.34 -45.52 -13.49
CA LEU A 144 30.07 -46.08 -12.35
C LEU A 144 29.54 -45.51 -11.04
N ARG A 145 29.39 -44.18 -10.96
CA ARG A 145 29.09 -43.48 -9.71
C ARG A 145 28.28 -42.21 -9.98
N LEU A 146 27.33 -41.87 -9.10
CA LEU A 146 26.60 -40.61 -9.12
C LEU A 146 26.86 -39.88 -7.81
N LEU A 147 27.56 -38.75 -7.89
CA LEU A 147 27.76 -37.85 -6.75
C LEU A 147 26.82 -36.66 -6.90
N GLY A 148 26.07 -36.34 -5.85
CA GLY A 148 25.16 -35.22 -5.91
C GLY A 148 24.82 -34.62 -4.56
N THR A 149 23.96 -33.61 -4.64
CA THR A 149 23.50 -32.80 -3.54
C THR A 149 21.99 -32.68 -3.57
N VAL A 150 21.40 -32.51 -2.40
CA VAL A 150 19.99 -32.22 -2.20
C VAL A 150 19.85 -31.02 -1.28
N ILE A 151 19.00 -30.08 -1.65
CA ILE A 151 18.68 -28.90 -0.85
C ILE A 151 17.18 -28.86 -0.64
N ASP A 152 16.74 -28.70 0.61
CA ASP A 152 15.34 -28.38 0.91
C ASP A 152 15.08 -26.93 0.52
N ILE A 153 14.25 -26.73 -0.49
CA ILE A 153 13.87 -25.41 -1.02
C ILE A 153 12.42 -25.05 -0.66
N THR A 154 11.83 -25.72 0.34
CA THR A 154 10.43 -25.52 0.72
C THR A 154 10.15 -24.09 1.11
N GLU A 155 10.99 -23.47 1.95
CA GLU A 155 10.78 -22.08 2.38
C GLU A 155 10.84 -21.10 1.22
N ALA A 156 11.79 -21.29 0.30
CA ALA A 156 11.90 -20.48 -0.91
C ALA A 156 10.67 -20.64 -1.82
N LYS A 157 10.16 -21.87 -1.97
CA LYS A 157 8.95 -22.15 -2.76
C LYS A 157 7.69 -21.57 -2.14
N ASN A 158 7.54 -21.70 -0.82
CA ASN A 158 6.40 -21.11 -0.10
C ASN A 158 6.41 -19.58 -0.19
N ALA A 159 7.59 -18.94 -0.07
CA ALA A 159 7.72 -17.50 -0.22
C ALA A 159 7.38 -17.02 -1.65
N GLU A 160 7.81 -17.78 -2.67
CA GLU A 160 7.47 -17.52 -4.07
C GLU A 160 5.95 -17.62 -4.32
N GLU A 161 5.31 -18.65 -3.78
CA GLU A 161 3.86 -18.87 -3.91
C GLU A 161 3.05 -17.82 -3.14
N GLU A 162 3.46 -17.47 -1.91
CA GLU A 162 2.84 -16.40 -1.12
C GLU A 162 2.96 -15.04 -1.83
N MET A 163 4.14 -14.74 -2.40
CA MET A 163 4.33 -13.51 -3.18
C MET A 163 3.41 -13.47 -4.40
N LEU A 164 3.28 -14.60 -5.11
CA LEU A 164 2.37 -14.71 -6.26
C LEU A 164 0.91 -14.49 -5.83
N GLU A 165 0.48 -15.11 -4.74
CA GLU A 165 -0.88 -14.95 -4.22
C GLU A 165 -1.17 -13.51 -3.77
N ILE A 166 -0.21 -12.86 -3.09
CA ILE A 166 -0.33 -11.45 -2.68
C ILE A 166 -0.43 -10.54 -3.91
N ASN A 167 0.40 -10.75 -4.92
CA ASN A 167 0.35 -9.96 -6.15
C ASN A 167 -0.97 -10.13 -6.90
N GLN A 168 -1.48 -11.36 -7.03
CA GLN A 168 -2.79 -11.62 -7.63
C GLN A 168 -3.93 -10.96 -6.85
N ARG A 169 -3.91 -11.07 -5.52
CA ARG A 169 -4.91 -10.39 -4.67
C ARG A 169 -4.86 -8.87 -4.81
N LEU A 170 -3.65 -8.30 -4.92
CA LEU A 170 -3.48 -6.86 -5.13
C LEU A 170 -4.03 -6.42 -6.49
N GLU A 171 -3.75 -7.16 -7.55
CA GLU A 171 -4.24 -6.90 -8.90
C GLU A 171 -5.78 -6.92 -8.95
N ILE A 172 -6.40 -7.97 -8.41
CA ILE A 172 -7.87 -8.08 -8.31
C ILE A 172 -8.46 -6.92 -7.49
N ALA A 173 -7.79 -6.50 -6.41
CA ALA A 173 -8.27 -5.40 -5.59
C ALA A 173 -8.21 -4.04 -6.32
N LEU A 174 -7.17 -3.82 -7.14
CA LEU A 174 -7.04 -2.63 -7.98
C LEU A 174 -8.12 -2.62 -9.07
N GLU A 175 -8.33 -3.75 -9.76
CA GLU A 175 -9.37 -3.90 -10.77
C GLU A 175 -10.78 -3.69 -10.20
N ALA A 176 -11.11 -4.36 -9.09
CA ALA A 176 -12.42 -4.22 -8.46
C ALA A 176 -12.69 -2.80 -7.95
N GLY A 177 -11.63 -2.04 -7.64
CA GLY A 177 -11.71 -0.65 -7.25
C GLY A 177 -11.67 0.35 -8.41
N ASN A 178 -11.50 -0.09 -9.65
CA ASN A 178 -11.17 0.75 -10.82
C ASN A 178 -10.04 1.73 -10.49
N LEU A 179 -8.98 1.22 -9.85
CA LEU A 179 -7.83 2.02 -9.43
C LEU A 179 -6.69 1.89 -10.44
N GLY A 180 -6.29 3.02 -11.00
CA GLY A 180 -5.01 3.12 -11.67
C GLY A 180 -3.89 3.00 -10.65
N SER A 181 -2.84 2.25 -10.96
CA SER A 181 -1.61 2.20 -10.16
C SER A 181 -0.44 2.65 -11.02
N TYR A 182 0.50 3.38 -10.42
CA TYR A 182 1.68 3.85 -11.14
C TYR A 182 2.91 3.91 -10.24
N GLU A 183 4.05 3.77 -10.88
CA GLU A 183 5.38 4.02 -10.37
C GLU A 183 6.06 5.03 -11.31
N LEU A 184 6.40 6.20 -10.77
CA LEU A 184 7.08 7.26 -11.50
C LEU A 184 8.53 7.35 -11.04
N ASN A 185 9.46 7.12 -11.97
CA ASN A 185 10.87 7.42 -11.76
C ASN A 185 11.11 8.92 -12.04
N ILE A 186 11.55 9.66 -11.02
CA ILE A 186 11.69 11.13 -11.13
C ILE A 186 12.88 11.55 -12.00
N GLU A 187 13.93 10.73 -12.07
CA GLU A 187 15.13 11.05 -12.84
C GLU A 187 14.88 10.90 -14.35
N THR A 188 14.26 9.78 -14.75
CA THR A 188 13.95 9.52 -16.17
C THR A 188 12.63 10.15 -16.61
N GLY A 189 11.72 10.40 -15.67
CA GLY A 189 10.33 10.78 -15.94
C GLY A 189 9.49 9.62 -16.46
N GLY A 190 10.01 8.39 -16.51
CA GLY A 190 9.29 7.21 -16.97
C GLY A 190 8.24 6.75 -15.96
N ILE A 191 7.11 6.28 -16.47
CA ILE A 191 6.01 5.76 -15.65
C ILE A 191 5.74 4.30 -16.01
N THR A 192 5.78 3.43 -15.00
CA THR A 192 5.26 2.08 -15.07
C THR A 192 3.89 2.05 -14.42
N CYS A 193 2.87 1.49 -15.06
CA CYS A 193 1.50 1.56 -14.56
C CYS A 193 0.67 0.35 -15.03
N ASN A 194 -0.50 0.16 -14.42
CA ASN A 194 -1.52 -0.76 -14.93
C ASN A 194 -2.37 -0.11 -16.04
N ASP A 195 -3.24 -0.90 -16.66
CA ASP A 195 -4.10 -0.45 -17.76
C ASP A 195 -5.11 0.61 -17.31
N GLN A 196 -5.70 0.45 -16.13
CA GLN A 196 -6.64 1.42 -15.56
C GLN A 196 -6.03 2.82 -15.43
N PHE A 197 -4.74 2.92 -15.06
CA PHE A 197 -4.07 4.22 -15.03
C PHE A 197 -4.03 4.87 -16.41
N ARG A 198 -3.76 4.11 -17.47
CA ARG A 198 -3.77 4.68 -18.84
C ARG A 198 -5.17 5.15 -19.23
N GLU A 199 -6.20 4.37 -18.89
CA GLU A 199 -7.60 4.72 -19.14
C GLU A 199 -8.01 6.01 -18.42
N ASP A 200 -7.61 6.20 -17.15
CA ASP A 200 -7.90 7.41 -16.36
C ASP A 200 -7.45 8.69 -17.10
N PHE A 201 -6.30 8.64 -17.77
CA PHE A 201 -5.75 9.78 -18.53
C PHE A 201 -6.07 9.77 -20.02
N GLY A 202 -6.83 8.77 -20.51
CA GLY A 202 -7.18 8.65 -21.93
C GLY A 202 -5.98 8.36 -22.84
N ILE A 203 -4.99 7.64 -22.32
CA ILE A 203 -3.73 7.31 -23.01
C ILE A 203 -3.83 5.90 -23.60
N GLY A 204 -3.40 5.71 -24.85
CA GLY A 204 -3.41 4.39 -25.49
C GLY A 204 -2.37 3.42 -24.88
N PRO A 205 -2.50 2.11 -25.12
CA PRO A 205 -1.56 1.11 -24.60
C PRO A 205 -0.15 1.29 -25.16
N ASP A 206 -0.03 1.72 -26.42
CA ASP A 206 1.26 1.89 -27.13
C ASP A 206 1.82 3.32 -27.05
N ASP A 207 1.09 4.24 -26.42
CA ASP A 207 1.53 5.64 -26.32
C ASP A 207 2.65 5.80 -25.30
N GLU A 208 3.63 6.65 -25.64
CA GLU A 208 4.75 6.97 -24.78
C GLU A 208 4.28 7.67 -23.50
N LEU A 209 4.52 7.02 -22.37
CA LEU A 209 4.09 7.48 -21.06
C LEU A 209 5.28 8.00 -20.24
N THR A 210 5.33 9.32 -20.11
CA THR A 210 6.27 10.03 -19.24
C THR A 210 5.51 11.03 -18.39
N PHE A 211 6.12 11.52 -17.32
CA PHE A 211 5.55 12.60 -16.53
C PHE A 211 5.23 13.84 -17.36
N THR A 212 6.05 14.12 -18.39
CA THR A 212 5.84 15.23 -19.31
C THR A 212 4.63 15.01 -20.23
N THR A 213 4.41 13.80 -20.73
CA THR A 213 3.22 13.50 -21.54
C THR A 213 1.96 13.49 -20.67
N LEU A 214 2.06 12.93 -19.45
CA LEU A 214 0.97 12.91 -18.46
C LEU A 214 0.51 14.32 -18.06
N ILE A 215 1.43 15.23 -17.70
CA ILE A 215 1.03 16.59 -17.25
C ILE A 215 0.38 17.40 -18.37
N ASN A 216 0.56 17.02 -19.63
CA ASN A 216 -0.09 17.67 -20.76
C ASN A 216 -1.57 17.27 -20.90
N THR A 217 -1.97 16.09 -20.43
CA THR A 217 -3.38 15.67 -20.39
C THR A 217 -4.14 16.38 -19.26
N VAL A 218 -3.44 16.82 -18.20
CA VAL A 218 -4.03 17.64 -17.14
C VAL A 218 -4.49 18.98 -17.69
N ALA A 219 -5.71 19.40 -17.34
CA ALA A 219 -6.29 20.66 -17.76
C ALA A 219 -5.40 21.85 -17.35
N PRO A 220 -5.23 22.88 -18.21
CA PRO A 220 -4.25 23.95 -18.00
C PRO A 220 -4.33 24.63 -16.62
N ALA A 221 -5.54 24.81 -16.08
CA ALA A 221 -5.76 25.43 -14.78
C ALA A 221 -5.16 24.66 -13.59
N TYR A 222 -4.88 23.35 -13.73
CA TYR A 222 -4.41 22.48 -12.66
C TYR A 222 -2.93 22.10 -12.75
N ARG A 223 -2.29 22.30 -13.91
CA ARG A 223 -0.92 21.83 -14.17
C ARG A 223 0.10 22.32 -13.15
N ASP A 224 0.09 23.62 -12.84
CA ASP A 224 1.04 24.21 -11.89
C ASP A 224 0.81 23.69 -10.46
N ARG A 225 -0.45 23.46 -10.10
CA ARG A 225 -0.81 22.91 -8.78
C ARG A 225 -0.30 21.48 -8.63
N VAL A 226 -0.52 20.62 -9.63
CA VAL A 226 -0.03 19.23 -9.64
C VAL A 226 1.49 19.18 -9.59
N ARG A 227 2.18 19.98 -10.43
CA ARG A 227 3.66 20.08 -10.40
C ARG A 227 4.19 20.49 -9.03
N THR A 228 3.54 21.48 -8.41
CA THR A 228 3.93 21.98 -7.09
C THR A 228 3.70 20.92 -6.02
N ALA A 229 2.57 20.22 -6.04
CA ALA A 229 2.27 19.15 -5.09
C ALA A 229 3.29 18.00 -5.17
N VAL A 230 3.63 17.56 -6.38
CA VAL A 230 4.66 16.53 -6.60
C VAL A 230 6.03 17.00 -6.10
N ALA A 231 6.44 18.23 -6.43
CA ALA A 231 7.71 18.79 -5.96
C ALA A 231 7.78 18.91 -4.43
N LEU A 232 6.67 19.32 -3.77
CA LEU A 232 6.58 19.39 -2.32
C LEU A 232 6.67 18.01 -1.66
N ALA A 233 6.01 17.00 -2.24
CA ALA A 233 6.08 15.63 -1.74
C ALA A 233 7.51 15.08 -1.77
N ILE A 234 8.24 15.30 -2.88
CA ILE A 234 9.64 14.92 -3.02
C ILE A 234 10.50 15.64 -1.97
N ARG A 235 10.36 16.96 -1.85
CA ARG A 235 11.17 17.77 -0.93
C ARG A 235 10.94 17.39 0.53
N ASN A 236 9.69 17.08 0.89
CA ASN A 236 9.31 16.84 2.28
C ASN A 236 9.29 15.34 2.64
N HIS A 237 9.65 14.45 1.71
CA HIS A 237 9.52 12.99 1.86
C HIS A 237 8.11 12.56 2.28
N SER A 238 7.10 13.23 1.74
CA SER A 238 5.70 13.05 2.13
C SER A 238 4.89 12.41 1.01
N SER A 239 3.62 12.10 1.31
CA SER A 239 2.64 11.80 0.28
C SER A 239 2.06 13.09 -0.31
N TYR A 240 1.53 13.01 -1.53
CA TYR A 240 0.62 14.00 -2.09
C TYR A 240 -0.76 13.37 -2.32
N ASN A 241 -1.79 14.21 -2.32
CA ASN A 241 -3.16 13.85 -2.67
C ASN A 241 -3.81 15.05 -3.36
N GLU A 242 -4.23 14.88 -4.60
CA GLU A 242 -4.73 15.96 -5.46
C GLU A 242 -5.92 15.50 -6.29
N GLU A 243 -6.90 16.39 -6.46
CA GLU A 243 -8.06 16.19 -7.36
C GLU A 243 -8.02 17.22 -8.49
N PHE A 244 -7.84 16.79 -9.73
CA PHE A 244 -7.70 17.68 -10.88
C PHE A 244 -8.46 17.16 -12.08
N GLN A 245 -8.71 18.07 -13.03
CA GLN A 245 -9.33 17.69 -14.30
C GLN A 245 -8.26 17.30 -15.32
N VAL A 246 -8.58 16.27 -16.10
CA VAL A 246 -7.83 15.87 -17.29
C VAL A 246 -8.73 16.02 -18.51
N ILE A 247 -8.11 16.25 -19.66
CA ILE A 247 -8.78 16.40 -20.95
C ILE A 247 -8.27 15.28 -21.84
N TRP A 248 -9.19 14.39 -22.22
CA TRP A 248 -8.90 13.31 -23.16
C TRP A 248 -8.79 13.85 -24.59
N GLY A 249 -8.21 13.05 -25.50
CA GLY A 249 -8.01 13.45 -26.91
C GLY A 249 -9.27 13.77 -27.71
N ASN A 250 -10.46 13.47 -27.17
CA ASN A 250 -11.77 13.79 -27.72
C ASN A 250 -12.45 15.00 -27.06
N ASP A 251 -11.68 15.86 -26.37
CA ASP A 251 -12.15 17.00 -25.57
C ASP A 251 -13.09 16.62 -24.41
N THR A 252 -13.10 15.36 -23.98
CA THR A 252 -13.87 14.94 -22.79
C THR A 252 -13.10 15.28 -21.52
N GLU A 253 -13.74 16.01 -20.61
CA GLU A 253 -13.19 16.31 -19.29
C GLU A 253 -13.50 15.18 -18.29
N ARG A 254 -12.48 14.76 -17.54
CA ARG A 254 -12.60 13.80 -16.44
C ARG A 254 -11.98 14.37 -15.17
N TRP A 255 -12.52 14.01 -14.02
CA TRP A 255 -11.95 14.33 -12.72
C TRP A 255 -11.16 13.15 -12.18
N ILE A 256 -9.87 13.35 -11.95
CA ILE A 256 -8.97 12.34 -11.39
C ILE A 256 -8.57 12.76 -9.99
N ARG A 257 -8.66 11.80 -9.05
CA ARG A 257 -7.98 11.89 -7.76
C ARG A 257 -6.72 11.06 -7.81
N ALA A 258 -5.57 11.70 -7.66
CA ALA A 258 -4.28 11.04 -7.59
C ALA A 258 -3.71 11.12 -6.18
N SER A 259 -3.17 10.01 -5.70
CA SER A 259 -2.42 9.95 -4.45
C SER A 259 -1.11 9.21 -4.70
N GLY A 260 -0.01 9.70 -4.12
CA GLY A 260 1.29 9.06 -4.28
C GLY A 260 2.19 9.30 -3.09
N LYS A 261 3.09 8.34 -2.83
CA LYS A 261 4.10 8.40 -1.77
C LYS A 261 5.48 8.28 -2.39
N VAL A 262 6.39 9.11 -1.91
CA VAL A 262 7.80 9.09 -2.33
C VAL A 262 8.53 7.96 -1.59
N ARG A 263 9.25 7.14 -2.35
CA ARG A 263 10.22 6.13 -1.90
C ARG A 263 11.56 6.45 -2.56
N TYR A 264 12.65 6.01 -1.94
CA TYR A 264 13.98 6.09 -2.54
C TYR A 264 14.37 4.68 -2.98
N ASP A 265 14.88 4.58 -4.19
CA ASP A 265 15.47 3.34 -4.68
C ASP A 265 16.72 3.00 -3.84
N ASP A 266 16.81 1.77 -3.35
CA ASP A 266 17.85 1.37 -2.38
C ASP A 266 19.26 1.38 -3.01
N ASP A 267 19.36 1.17 -4.32
CA ASP A 267 20.65 1.12 -5.04
C ASP A 267 21.09 2.52 -5.51
N THR A 268 20.19 3.24 -6.17
CA THR A 268 20.51 4.52 -6.84
C THR A 268 20.27 5.74 -5.96
N HIS A 269 19.53 5.59 -4.86
CA HIS A 269 18.99 6.70 -4.06
C HIS A 269 18.13 7.68 -4.87
N THR A 270 17.63 7.25 -6.03
CA THR A 270 16.76 8.06 -6.88
C THR A 270 15.33 8.06 -6.30
N PRO A 271 14.65 9.21 -6.23
CA PRO A 271 13.27 9.26 -5.77
C PRO A 271 12.33 8.62 -6.79
N ILE A 272 11.48 7.73 -6.30
CA ILE A 272 10.41 7.06 -7.03
C ILE A 272 9.09 7.43 -6.34
N ILE A 273 8.05 7.70 -7.11
CA ILE A 273 6.70 7.91 -6.57
C ILE A 273 5.84 6.71 -6.91
N ILE A 274 5.31 6.05 -5.89
CA ILE A 274 4.34 4.97 -6.05
C ILE A 274 2.98 5.50 -5.60
N GLY A 275 1.96 5.28 -6.42
CA GLY A 275 0.65 5.82 -6.13
C GLY A 275 -0.49 5.16 -6.88
N VAL A 276 -1.68 5.70 -6.62
CA VAL A 276 -2.92 5.30 -7.26
C VAL A 276 -3.66 6.50 -7.82
N THR A 277 -4.44 6.25 -8.86
CA THR A 277 -5.39 7.19 -9.44
C THR A 277 -6.79 6.60 -9.41
N PHE A 278 -7.78 7.48 -9.35
CA PHE A 278 -9.19 7.09 -9.35
C PHE A 278 -9.99 8.13 -10.12
N ASP A 279 -10.73 7.70 -11.15
CA ASP A 279 -11.71 8.54 -11.82
C ASP A 279 -12.89 8.80 -10.89
N ILE A 280 -13.03 10.06 -10.47
CA ILE A 280 -14.10 10.56 -9.60
C ILE A 280 -15.11 11.42 -10.39
N THR A 281 -15.12 11.34 -11.71
CA THR A 281 -16.02 12.13 -12.59
C THR A 281 -17.47 11.93 -12.21
N ASP A 282 -17.93 10.69 -12.07
CA ASP A 282 -19.31 10.39 -11.70
C ASP A 282 -19.66 10.92 -10.30
N HIS A 283 -18.72 10.85 -9.37
CA HIS A 283 -18.89 11.40 -8.03
C HIS A 283 -19.04 12.93 -8.07
N LYS A 284 -18.19 13.63 -8.84
CA LYS A 284 -18.26 15.08 -9.01
C LYS A 284 -19.55 15.50 -9.75
N ASN A 285 -19.95 14.76 -10.78
CA ASN A 285 -21.19 15.00 -11.51
C ASN A 285 -22.42 14.84 -10.63
N LEU A 286 -22.46 13.77 -9.81
CA LEU A 286 -23.56 13.55 -8.88
C LEU A 286 -23.60 14.64 -7.79
N GLN A 287 -22.44 15.06 -7.30
CA GLN A 287 -22.33 16.16 -6.35
C GLN A 287 -22.88 17.46 -6.95
N GLN A 288 -22.49 17.79 -8.19
CA GLN A 288 -22.97 18.98 -8.90
C GLN A 288 -24.49 18.91 -9.17
N GLN A 289 -25.02 17.77 -9.62
CA GLN A 289 -26.46 17.57 -9.82
C GLN A 289 -27.25 17.77 -8.54
N LYS A 290 -26.75 17.27 -7.40
CA LYS A 290 -27.37 17.48 -6.09
C LYS A 290 -27.42 18.97 -5.74
N ASP A 291 -26.34 19.69 -5.97
CA ASP A 291 -26.24 21.12 -5.66
C ASP A 291 -27.17 21.95 -6.59
N ASP A 292 -27.23 21.60 -7.87
CA ASP A 292 -28.13 22.23 -8.86
C ASP A 292 -29.60 21.97 -8.52
N PHE A 293 -29.94 20.73 -8.14
CA PHE A 293 -31.28 20.37 -7.70
C PHE A 293 -31.73 21.20 -6.49
N ILE A 294 -30.88 21.34 -5.48
CA ILE A 294 -31.20 22.16 -4.30
C ILE A 294 -31.37 23.63 -4.69
N SER A 295 -30.53 24.14 -5.58
CA SER A 295 -30.63 25.52 -6.09
C SER A 295 -31.97 25.77 -6.80
N ILE A 296 -32.34 24.90 -7.75
CA ILE A 296 -33.60 25.01 -8.51
C ILE A 296 -34.80 24.85 -7.59
N ALA A 297 -34.82 23.80 -6.75
CA ALA A 297 -35.93 23.56 -5.82
C ALA A 297 -36.16 24.76 -4.90
N SER A 298 -35.09 25.39 -4.41
CA SER A 298 -35.20 26.57 -3.55
C SER A 298 -35.79 27.78 -4.29
N HIS A 299 -35.40 28.01 -5.54
CA HIS A 299 -35.99 29.08 -6.37
C HIS A 299 -37.48 28.81 -6.64
N GLU A 300 -37.83 27.58 -7.03
CA GLU A 300 -39.21 27.16 -7.30
C GLU A 300 -40.09 27.17 -6.04
N LEU A 301 -39.51 26.97 -4.84
CA LEU A 301 -40.22 27.12 -3.58
C LEU A 301 -40.38 28.58 -3.15
N LYS A 302 -39.39 29.44 -3.44
CA LYS A 302 -39.42 30.87 -3.05
C LYS A 302 -40.57 31.62 -3.72
N THR A 303 -40.88 31.31 -4.98
CA THR A 303 -41.95 31.97 -5.75
C THR A 303 -43.35 31.77 -5.14
N PRO A 304 -43.87 30.55 -4.91
CA PRO A 304 -45.18 30.34 -4.30
C PRO A 304 -45.22 30.85 -2.85
N VAL A 305 -44.14 30.70 -2.09
CA VAL A 305 -44.05 31.22 -0.71
C VAL A 305 -44.16 32.75 -0.68
N THR A 306 -43.51 33.44 -1.63
CA THR A 306 -43.62 34.91 -1.77
C THR A 306 -45.05 35.34 -2.08
N SER A 307 -45.75 34.60 -2.94
CA SER A 307 -47.18 34.85 -3.23
C SER A 307 -48.08 34.61 -2.02
N ILE A 308 -47.88 33.51 -1.27
CA ILE A 308 -48.63 33.23 -0.03
C ILE A 308 -48.38 34.34 1.01
N LYS A 309 -47.13 34.81 1.13
CA LYS A 309 -46.79 35.94 1.99
C LYS A 309 -47.57 37.20 1.60
N ALA A 310 -47.59 37.54 0.30
CA ALA A 310 -48.34 38.69 -0.17
C ALA A 310 -49.85 38.57 0.14
N TYR A 311 -50.46 37.41 -0.09
CA TYR A 311 -51.88 37.18 0.20
C TYR A 311 -52.20 37.25 1.69
N THR A 312 -51.36 36.67 2.56
CA THR A 312 -51.53 36.74 4.01
C THR A 312 -51.43 38.18 4.51
N GLN A 313 -50.45 38.96 4.04
CA GLN A 313 -50.33 40.38 4.39
C GLN A 313 -51.53 41.23 3.95
N VAL A 314 -52.08 40.98 2.75
CA VAL A 314 -53.28 41.69 2.26
C VAL A 314 -54.51 41.31 3.09
N LEU A 315 -54.72 40.02 3.35
CA LEU A 315 -55.84 39.52 4.16
C LEU A 315 -55.79 40.08 5.60
N GLU A 316 -54.61 40.09 6.21
CA GLU A 316 -54.41 40.65 7.56
C GLU A 316 -54.85 42.12 7.61
N ARG A 317 -54.38 42.95 6.67
CA ARG A 317 -54.77 44.37 6.57
C ARG A 317 -56.27 44.55 6.38
N MET A 318 -56.90 43.73 5.54
CA MET A 318 -58.35 43.81 5.29
C MET A 318 -59.18 43.44 6.53
N LEU A 319 -58.76 42.42 7.28
CA LEU A 319 -59.44 41.99 8.51
C LEU A 319 -59.25 43.01 9.63
N GLN A 320 -58.05 43.56 9.78
CA GLN A 320 -57.78 44.66 10.72
C GLN A 320 -58.67 45.88 10.41
N ALA A 321 -58.80 46.26 9.13
CA ALA A 321 -59.65 47.38 8.72
C ALA A 321 -61.15 47.15 8.99
N LYS A 322 -61.60 45.89 9.03
CA LYS A 322 -62.98 45.52 9.39
C LYS A 322 -63.21 45.39 10.91
N GLY A 323 -62.17 45.54 11.72
CA GLY A 323 -62.24 45.35 13.18
C GLY A 323 -62.23 43.88 13.63
N ASP A 324 -61.94 42.94 12.71
CA ASP A 324 -62.00 41.50 12.96
C ASP A 324 -60.67 40.98 13.55
N THR A 325 -60.42 41.36 14.81
CA THR A 325 -59.11 41.24 15.46
C THR A 325 -58.65 39.80 15.68
N LYS A 326 -59.58 38.85 15.84
CA LYS A 326 -59.26 37.44 16.12
C LYS A 326 -58.78 36.72 14.85
N GLU A 327 -59.48 36.92 13.74
CA GLU A 327 -59.19 36.42 12.41
C GLU A 327 -57.89 37.03 11.89
N ALA A 328 -57.70 38.35 12.06
CA ALA A 328 -56.43 39.02 11.77
C ALA A 328 -55.26 38.39 12.55
N GLY A 329 -55.46 38.08 13.84
CA GLY A 329 -54.45 37.41 14.66
C GLY A 329 -54.09 36.00 14.19
N MET A 330 -55.02 35.26 13.55
CA MET A 330 -54.73 33.98 12.91
C MET A 330 -53.89 34.14 11.64
N ILE A 331 -54.21 35.13 10.80
CA ILE A 331 -53.43 35.44 9.59
C ILE A 331 -52.01 35.89 9.95
N SER A 332 -51.86 36.70 11.00
CA SER A 332 -50.54 37.11 11.52
C SER A 332 -49.66 35.91 11.89
N LYS A 333 -50.26 34.89 12.54
CA LYS A 333 -49.56 33.63 12.84
C LYS A 333 -49.20 32.85 11.57
N MET A 334 -50.05 32.88 10.53
CA MET A 334 -49.72 32.26 9.23
C MET A 334 -48.55 32.97 8.55
N ASP A 335 -48.55 34.31 8.50
CA ASP A 335 -47.42 35.09 7.95
C ASP A 335 -46.11 34.77 8.69
N ALA A 336 -46.15 34.64 10.02
CA ALA A 336 -44.99 34.22 10.80
C ALA A 336 -44.44 32.83 10.40
N GLN A 337 -45.32 31.86 10.09
CA GLN A 337 -44.89 30.55 9.57
C GLN A 337 -44.32 30.63 8.15
N VAL A 338 -44.89 31.48 7.30
CA VAL A 338 -44.38 31.73 5.93
C VAL A 338 -43.01 32.39 5.96
N ASN A 339 -42.78 33.34 6.88
CA ASN A 339 -41.46 33.95 7.11
C ASN A 339 -40.44 32.90 7.57
N ARG A 340 -40.84 32.03 8.50
CA ARG A 340 -39.98 30.94 8.97
C ARG A 340 -39.61 29.97 7.83
N LEU A 341 -40.57 29.59 6.98
CA LEU A 341 -40.32 28.74 5.82
C LEU A 341 -39.35 29.41 4.83
N THR A 342 -39.53 30.72 4.58
CA THR A 342 -38.64 31.52 3.73
C THR A 342 -37.20 31.50 4.27
N GLY A 343 -37.05 31.67 5.59
CA GLY A 343 -35.74 31.58 6.26
C GLY A 343 -35.07 30.23 6.06
N LEU A 344 -35.80 29.13 6.28
CA LEU A 344 -35.27 27.77 6.11
C LEU A 344 -34.83 27.47 4.67
N ILE A 345 -35.55 27.98 3.67
CA ILE A 345 -35.15 27.86 2.25
C ILE A 345 -33.84 28.64 2.00
N GLY A 346 -33.71 29.83 2.60
CA GLY A 346 -32.47 30.62 2.56
C GLY A 346 -31.30 29.89 3.20
N ASP A 347 -31.48 29.37 4.41
CA ASP A 347 -30.44 28.64 5.15
C ASP A 347 -29.96 27.40 4.37
N LEU A 348 -30.88 26.66 3.75
CA LEU A 348 -30.54 25.50 2.91
C LEU A 348 -29.66 25.90 1.71
N LEU A 349 -29.99 27.01 1.04
CA LEU A 349 -29.20 27.56 -0.07
C LEU A 349 -27.83 28.07 0.38
N ASP A 350 -27.75 28.65 1.57
CA ASP A 350 -26.49 29.15 2.09
C ASP A 350 -25.53 27.99 2.37
N VAL A 351 -26.02 26.88 2.95
CA VAL A 351 -25.21 25.67 3.18
C VAL A 351 -24.66 25.10 1.87
N THR A 352 -25.44 25.05 0.80
CA THR A 352 -24.95 24.54 -0.49
C THR A 352 -23.91 25.48 -1.12
N LYS A 353 -24.14 26.80 -1.06
CA LYS A 353 -23.16 27.80 -1.55
C LYS A 353 -21.85 27.75 -0.76
N ILE A 354 -21.91 27.53 0.55
CA ILE A 354 -20.72 27.36 1.40
C ILE A 354 -19.92 26.13 0.97
N ASN A 355 -20.58 24.98 0.83
CA ASN A 355 -19.91 23.73 0.43
C ASN A 355 -19.29 23.83 -0.97
N ALA A 356 -19.90 24.59 -1.87
CA ALA A 356 -19.38 24.84 -3.21
C ALA A 356 -18.28 25.93 -3.24
N GLY A 357 -17.98 26.60 -2.12
CA GLY A 357 -17.07 27.75 -2.09
C GLY A 357 -17.56 28.97 -2.88
N LYS A 358 -18.87 29.03 -3.20
CA LYS A 358 -19.51 30.07 -4.03
C LYS A 358 -20.24 31.12 -3.20
N LEU A 359 -20.15 31.07 -1.86
CA LEU A 359 -20.75 32.10 -1.02
C LEU A 359 -20.00 33.42 -1.25
N GLN A 360 -20.71 34.41 -1.78
CA GLN A 360 -20.19 35.77 -1.91
C GLN A 360 -20.55 36.56 -0.65
N PHE A 361 -19.54 37.19 -0.06
CA PHE A 361 -19.70 38.13 1.04
C PHE A 361 -19.87 39.54 0.49
N ASN A 362 -20.81 40.29 1.04
CA ASN A 362 -20.96 41.71 0.74
C ASN A 362 -20.23 42.52 1.83
N ASP A 363 -18.89 42.53 1.76
CA ASP A 363 -18.07 43.18 2.78
C ASP A 363 -18.21 44.70 2.73
N MET A 364 -18.51 45.29 3.88
CA MET A 364 -18.59 46.74 4.05
C MET A 364 -18.05 47.16 5.42
N GLU A 365 -17.63 48.42 5.55
CA GLU A 365 -17.33 48.99 6.86
C GLU A 365 -18.63 49.36 7.59
N PHE A 366 -18.78 48.88 8.82
CA PHE A 366 -19.90 49.25 9.69
C PHE A 366 -19.50 49.24 11.17
N ALA A 367 -20.26 49.96 12.01
CA ALA A 367 -20.07 49.97 13.45
C ALA A 367 -20.64 48.68 14.06
N PHE A 368 -19.78 47.82 14.61
CA PHE A 368 -20.21 46.50 15.12
C PHE A 368 -21.21 46.62 16.28
N ASN A 369 -20.99 47.56 17.20
CA ASN A 369 -21.87 47.73 18.35
C ASN A 369 -23.28 48.18 17.93
N GLU A 370 -23.39 49.05 16.92
CA GLU A 370 -24.71 49.48 16.41
C GLU A 370 -25.48 48.31 15.81
N LEU A 371 -24.81 47.39 15.12
CA LEU A 371 -25.44 46.17 14.63
C LEU A 371 -25.92 45.27 15.77
N VAL A 372 -25.09 45.08 16.81
CA VAL A 372 -25.47 44.26 17.98
C VAL A 372 -26.65 44.87 18.72
N ASP A 373 -26.65 46.20 18.90
CA ASP A 373 -27.78 46.91 19.51
C ASP A 373 -29.06 46.76 18.69
N GLU A 374 -29.01 46.90 17.37
CA GLU A 374 -30.16 46.69 16.47
C GLU A 374 -30.74 45.27 16.63
N VAL A 375 -29.88 44.23 16.53
CA VAL A 375 -30.33 42.83 16.65
C VAL A 375 -30.92 42.54 18.03
N VAL A 376 -30.35 43.10 19.10
CA VAL A 376 -30.80 42.88 20.47
C VAL A 376 -32.11 43.61 20.74
N GLU A 377 -32.27 44.85 20.27
CA GLU A 377 -33.54 45.58 20.37
C GLU A 377 -34.67 44.83 19.67
N ASP A 378 -34.41 44.32 18.47
CA ASP A 378 -35.40 43.56 17.70
C ASP A 378 -35.77 42.25 18.41
N LEU A 379 -34.79 41.50 18.93
CA LEU A 379 -35.06 40.26 19.64
C LEU A 379 -35.73 40.47 21.00
N GLN A 380 -35.39 41.54 21.74
CA GLN A 380 -36.00 41.85 23.03
C GLN A 380 -37.52 42.06 22.91
N ARG A 381 -38.00 42.62 21.78
CA ARG A 381 -39.43 42.78 21.50
C ARG A 381 -40.17 41.45 21.36
N THR A 382 -39.46 40.37 21.03
CA THR A 382 -40.03 39.03 20.82
C THR A 382 -40.00 38.14 22.06
N THR A 383 -39.23 38.51 23.09
CA THR A 383 -39.10 37.73 24.33
C THR A 383 -39.48 38.56 25.56
N HIS A 384 -40.49 38.09 26.31
CA HIS A 384 -40.87 38.66 27.61
C HIS A 384 -40.33 37.83 28.79
N LYS A 385 -39.63 36.73 28.49
CA LYS A 385 -39.12 35.78 29.49
C LYS A 385 -37.70 36.08 29.94
N HIS A 386 -36.94 36.80 29.13
CA HIS A 386 -35.53 37.10 29.35
C HIS A 386 -35.28 38.57 29.00
N THR A 387 -34.41 39.21 29.78
CA THR A 387 -33.90 40.56 29.49
C THR A 387 -32.51 40.44 28.86
N LEU A 388 -32.36 40.96 27.65
CA LEU A 388 -31.11 41.00 26.91
C LEU A 388 -30.34 42.26 27.34
N VAL A 389 -29.07 42.08 27.72
CA VAL A 389 -28.22 43.18 28.20
C VAL A 389 -26.92 43.18 27.41
N ASN A 390 -26.66 44.29 26.71
CA ASN A 390 -25.42 44.49 25.96
C ASN A 390 -24.36 45.13 26.84
N LYS A 391 -23.13 44.59 26.77
CA LYS A 391 -21.94 45.18 27.40
C LYS A 391 -20.80 45.17 26.39
N PHE A 392 -20.45 46.35 25.90
CA PHE A 392 -19.40 46.51 24.90
C PHE A 392 -18.08 46.90 25.58
N ASN A 393 -17.02 46.16 25.23
CA ASN A 393 -15.63 46.49 25.61
C ASN A 393 -14.78 46.92 24.41
N TYR A 394 -15.40 47.06 23.25
CA TYR A 394 -14.78 47.46 21.99
C TYR A 394 -15.58 48.62 21.39
N THR A 395 -14.91 49.51 20.67
CA THR A 395 -15.55 50.59 19.91
C THR A 395 -14.74 50.81 18.65
N GLY A 396 -15.33 50.54 17.49
CA GLY A 396 -14.65 50.67 16.21
C GLY A 396 -15.48 50.11 15.05
N MET A 397 -15.04 50.43 13.84
CA MET A 397 -15.61 49.88 12.61
C MET A 397 -15.03 48.49 12.36
N VAL A 398 -15.78 47.64 11.67
CA VAL A 398 -15.34 46.33 11.17
C VAL A 398 -15.63 46.25 9.67
N TYR A 399 -14.74 45.60 8.91
CA TYR A 399 -14.92 45.34 7.48
C TYR A 399 -15.32 43.88 7.29
N ALA A 400 -16.62 43.64 7.05
CA ALA A 400 -17.20 42.30 6.89
C ALA A 400 -18.62 42.40 6.30
N ASP A 401 -19.22 41.26 5.98
CA ASP A 401 -20.64 41.16 5.63
C ASP A 401 -21.54 41.39 6.87
N ARG A 402 -22.12 42.59 6.94
CA ARG A 402 -22.99 43.04 8.03
C ARG A 402 -24.19 42.12 8.24
N ASP A 403 -24.85 41.73 7.15
CA ASP A 403 -26.10 40.96 7.20
C ASP A 403 -25.84 39.52 7.66
N ARG A 404 -24.71 38.94 7.25
CA ARG A 404 -24.31 37.60 7.72
C ARG A 404 -23.92 37.59 9.18
N ILE A 405 -23.22 38.62 9.66
CA ILE A 405 -22.94 38.77 11.09
C ILE A 405 -24.25 38.94 11.88
N ALA A 406 -25.20 39.73 11.38
CA ALA A 406 -26.53 39.89 11.99
C ALA A 406 -27.26 38.55 12.12
N GLN A 407 -27.20 37.70 11.09
CA GLN A 407 -27.79 36.36 11.09
C GLN A 407 -27.14 35.46 12.15
N VAL A 408 -25.80 35.47 12.27
CA VAL A 408 -25.08 34.71 13.30
C VAL A 408 -25.48 35.18 14.70
N LEU A 409 -25.50 36.50 14.95
CA LEU A 409 -25.92 37.06 16.23
C LEU A 409 -27.36 36.67 16.57
N THR A 410 -28.26 36.75 15.59
CA THR A 410 -29.67 36.37 15.75
C THR A 410 -29.80 34.90 16.14
N ASN A 411 -29.08 34.00 15.46
CA ASN A 411 -29.08 32.56 15.75
C ASN A 411 -28.51 32.24 17.13
N LEU A 412 -27.43 32.90 17.54
CA LEU A 412 -26.84 32.72 18.87
C LEU A 412 -27.77 33.19 19.98
N ILE A 413 -28.34 34.39 19.85
CA ILE A 413 -29.21 34.99 20.87
C ILE A 413 -30.53 34.23 20.96
N THR A 414 -31.14 33.84 19.84
CA THR A 414 -32.38 33.04 19.85
C THR A 414 -32.16 31.65 20.47
N ASN A 415 -31.02 31.01 20.20
CA ASN A 415 -30.63 29.78 20.89
C ASN A 415 -30.44 30.01 22.40
N ALA A 416 -29.78 31.10 22.79
CA ALA A 416 -29.62 31.45 24.20
C ALA A 416 -30.99 31.65 24.89
N ILE A 417 -31.92 32.39 24.28
CA ILE A 417 -33.28 32.58 24.82
C ILE A 417 -34.02 31.23 24.97
N LYS A 418 -33.85 30.32 24.01
CA LYS A 418 -34.56 29.03 23.96
C LYS A 418 -34.02 28.01 24.96
N TYR A 419 -32.70 27.95 25.13
CA TYR A 419 -32.02 26.91 25.90
C TYR A 419 -31.50 27.39 27.26
N SER A 420 -31.48 28.70 27.51
CA SER A 420 -31.25 29.20 28.86
C SER A 420 -32.38 28.72 29.75
N PRO A 421 -32.10 28.03 30.88
CA PRO A 421 -33.11 27.83 31.89
C PRO A 421 -33.65 29.21 32.32
N GLN A 422 -34.94 29.33 32.62
CA GLN A 422 -35.40 30.53 33.33
C GLN A 422 -34.86 30.47 34.75
N PRO A 423 -34.09 31.49 35.18
CA PRO A 423 -34.33 32.04 36.51
C PRO A 423 -34.20 33.57 36.55
N GLY A 424 -35.10 34.23 37.28
CA GLY A 424 -34.90 35.60 37.78
C GLY A 424 -35.22 36.70 36.80
#